data_AF-A0A9Q1HBV4-F1
#
_entry.id   AF-A0A9Q1HBV4-F1
#
_cell.length_a   1.000
_cell.length_b   1.000
_cell.length_c   1.000
_cell.angle_alpha   90.00
_cell.angle_beta   90.00
_cell.angle_gamma   90.00
#
_symmetry.space_group_name_H-M   'P 1'
#
loop_
_entity.id
_entity.type
_entity.pdbx_description
1 polymer ?
#
loop_
_entity_poly.entity_id
_entity_poly.type
_entity_poly.pdbx_seq_one_letter_code
_entity_poly.pdbx_strand_id
1 'polypeptide(L)'
;MEKIGFTRCMDYLIDKVKVKEVVTDGHLQIAALMRNAAKYKGIEHQNDKWNGSKTLTKMIMKAAKSKENKVLIDWMPAIRNRFWFSSRICNGDEKALKATLLDMLLHIVNHHE
;
A
#
# COMPACT_ATOMS: atom_id res chain seq x y z
N MET A 1 4.54 -11.48 18.46
CA MET A 1 3.84 -10.59 19.42
C MET A 1 2.78 -9.71 18.75
N GLU A 2 3.07 -9.09 17.61
CA GLU A 2 2.13 -8.19 16.90
C GLU A 2 0.74 -8.79 16.66
N LYS A 3 0.66 -10.01 16.10
CA LYS A 3 -0.63 -10.70 15.90
C LYS A 3 -1.43 -10.84 17.20
N ILE A 4 -0.78 -11.15 18.32
CA ILE A 4 -1.45 -11.34 19.62
C ILE A 4 -1.99 -9.99 20.12
N GLY A 5 -1.17 -8.93 20.05
CA GLY A 5 -1.59 -7.57 20.40
C GLY A 5 -2.78 -7.11 19.55
N PHE A 6 -2.67 -7.24 18.23
CA PHE A 6 -3.74 -6.94 17.29
C PHE A 6 -5.02 -7.70 17.62
N THR A 7 -4.93 -9.02 17.83
CA THR A 7 -6.09 -9.86 18.15
C THR A 7 -6.80 -9.38 19.41
N ARG A 8 -6.04 -9.12 20.50
CA ARG A 8 -6.62 -8.65 21.77
C ARG A 8 -7.31 -7.29 21.64
N CYS A 9 -6.68 -6.35 20.94
CA CYS A 9 -7.26 -5.02 20.71
C CYS A 9 -8.50 -5.11 19.81
N MET A 10 -8.43 -5.90 18.74
CA MET A 10 -9.54 -6.04 17.81
C MET A 10 -10.74 -6.73 18.46
N ASP A 11 -10.51 -7.79 19.24
CA ASP A 11 -11.55 -8.48 20.01
C ASP A 11 -12.24 -7.54 21.01
N TYR A 12 -11.46 -6.71 21.70
CA TYR A 12 -12.02 -5.69 22.59
C TYR A 12 -12.87 -4.65 21.83
N LEU A 13 -12.42 -4.22 20.64
CA LEU A 13 -13.10 -3.17 19.88
C LEU A 13 -14.40 -3.66 19.24
N ILE A 14 -14.44 -4.86 18.65
CA ILE A 14 -15.64 -5.37 17.98
C ILE A 14 -16.83 -5.56 18.94
N ASP A 15 -16.56 -5.76 20.24
CA ASP A 15 -17.58 -5.87 21.29
C ASP A 15 -18.14 -4.50 21.72
N LYS A 16 -17.44 -3.40 21.40
CA LYS A 16 -17.77 -2.04 21.87
C LYS A 16 -18.23 -1.12 20.76
N VAL A 17 -17.72 -1.30 19.55
CA VAL A 17 -17.99 -0.45 18.40
C VAL A 17 -18.15 -1.28 17.14
N LYS A 18 -19.00 -0.81 16.22
CA LYS A 18 -19.11 -1.39 14.88
C LYS A 18 -17.90 -0.99 14.05
N VAL A 19 -16.85 -1.80 14.09
CA VAL A 19 -15.66 -1.61 13.25
C VAL A 19 -16.02 -1.93 11.80
N LYS A 20 -15.98 -0.93 10.93
CA LYS A 20 -16.23 -1.10 9.50
C LYS A 20 -14.97 -1.47 8.73
N GLU A 21 -13.85 -0.87 9.10
CA GLU A 21 -12.58 -0.99 8.40
C GLU A 21 -11.43 -0.94 9.40
N VAL A 22 -10.35 -1.66 9.11
CA VAL A 22 -9.07 -1.57 9.81
C VAL A 22 -7.93 -1.48 8.80
N VAL A 23 -7.01 -0.54 9.03
CA VAL A 23 -5.80 -0.34 8.23
C VAL A 23 -4.61 -0.83 9.04
N THR A 24 -3.79 -1.70 8.48
CA THR A 24 -2.59 -2.22 9.15
C THR A 24 -1.36 -2.13 8.26
N ASP A 25 -0.18 -2.31 8.85
CA ASP A 25 1.03 -2.58 8.08
C ASP A 25 0.88 -3.91 7.30
N GLY A 26 1.80 -4.14 6.35
CA GLY A 26 1.87 -5.35 5.52
C GLY A 26 2.30 -6.63 6.25
N HIS A 27 1.87 -6.82 7.50
CA HIS A 27 2.21 -7.99 8.30
C HIS A 27 1.36 -9.21 7.87
N LEU A 28 2.01 -10.18 7.22
CA LEU A 28 1.35 -11.33 6.59
C LEU A 28 0.41 -12.10 7.53
N GLN A 29 0.78 -12.27 8.80
CA GLN A 29 -0.06 -13.02 9.74
C GLN A 29 -1.32 -12.25 10.18
N ILE A 30 -1.29 -10.91 10.15
CA ILE A 30 -2.46 -10.08 10.46
C ILE A 30 -3.40 -10.08 9.25
N ALA A 31 -2.86 -9.93 8.04
CA ALA A 31 -3.64 -10.07 6.81
C ALA A 31 -4.32 -11.45 6.71
N ALA A 32 -3.60 -12.53 7.02
CA ALA A 32 -4.18 -13.88 7.07
C ALA A 32 -5.23 -14.02 8.19
N LEU A 33 -5.01 -13.41 9.35
CA LEU A 33 -5.98 -13.40 10.45
C LEU A 33 -7.29 -12.71 10.04
N MET A 34 -7.20 -11.50 9.48
CA MET A 34 -8.37 -10.73 9.02
C MET A 34 -9.14 -11.47 7.91
N ARG A 35 -8.43 -12.17 7.03
CA ARG A 35 -9.04 -12.96 5.94
C ARG A 35 -9.74 -14.22 6.43
N ASN A 36 -9.15 -14.93 7.38
CA ASN A 36 -9.55 -16.31 7.70
C ASN A 36 -10.38 -16.44 8.99
N ALA A 37 -10.32 -15.46 9.91
CA ALA A 37 -11.03 -15.55 11.17
C ALA A 37 -12.50 -15.14 11.02
N ALA A 38 -13.43 -16.07 11.29
CA ALA A 38 -14.87 -15.82 11.19
C ALA A 38 -15.34 -14.61 12.02
N LYS A 39 -14.71 -14.35 13.18
CA LYS A 39 -15.04 -13.22 14.06
C LYS A 39 -14.74 -11.84 13.47
N TYR A 40 -13.92 -11.75 12.42
CA TYR A 40 -13.62 -10.49 11.74
C TYR A 40 -14.28 -10.40 10.35
N LYS A 41 -15.15 -11.36 10.02
CA LYS A 41 -15.87 -11.37 8.75
C LYS A 41 -16.74 -10.12 8.62
N GLY A 42 -16.62 -9.44 7.49
CA GLY A 42 -17.37 -8.20 7.20
C GLY A 42 -16.66 -6.92 7.65
N ILE A 43 -15.50 -7.02 8.30
CA ILE A 43 -14.61 -5.88 8.54
C ILE A 43 -13.68 -5.78 7.34
N GLU A 44 -13.67 -4.63 6.69
CA GLU A 44 -12.74 -4.36 5.59
C GLU A 44 -11.31 -4.25 6.14
N HIS A 45 -10.36 -4.94 5.51
CA HIS A 45 -8.94 -4.86 5.86
C HIS A 45 -8.17 -4.20 4.72
N GLN A 46 -7.52 -3.09 5.02
CA GLN A 46 -6.63 -2.40 4.09
C GLN A 46 -5.19 -2.38 4.62
N ASN A 47 -4.24 -2.22 3.69
CA ASN A 47 -2.84 -2.00 4.03
C ASN A 47 -2.53 -0.50 4.07
N ASP A 48 -1.63 -0.10 4.96
CA ASP A 48 -1.17 1.28 5.04
C ASP A 48 -0.41 1.70 3.76
N LYS A 49 -1.00 2.66 3.05
CA LYS A 49 -0.44 3.26 1.84
C LYS A 49 0.83 4.05 2.14
N TRP A 50 0.97 4.65 3.33
CA TRP A 50 2.19 5.37 3.69
C TRP A 50 3.39 4.43 3.76
N ASN A 51 3.24 3.25 4.37
CA ASN A 51 4.29 2.24 4.39
C ASN A 51 4.66 1.75 2.97
N GLY A 52 3.68 1.61 2.08
CA GLY A 52 3.90 1.33 0.65
C GLY A 52 4.73 2.42 -0.04
N SER A 53 4.35 3.68 0.13
CA SER A 53 5.06 4.86 -0.40
C SER A 53 6.51 4.94 0.13
N LYS A 54 6.71 4.65 1.42
CA LYS A 54 8.03 4.63 2.05
C LYS A 54 8.91 3.51 1.48
N THR A 55 8.34 2.33 1.27
CA THR A 55 9.04 1.20 0.65
C THR A 55 9.45 1.52 -0.78
N LEU A 56 8.54 2.09 -1.57
CA LEU A 56 8.84 2.56 -2.93
C LEU A 56 9.98 3.57 -2.96
N THR A 57 9.96 4.55 -2.05
CA THR A 57 11.02 5.55 -1.88
C THR A 57 12.38 4.89 -1.63
N LYS A 58 12.44 3.88 -0.73
CA LYS A 58 13.68 3.14 -0.44
C LYS A 58 14.20 2.39 -1.68
N MET A 59 13.30 1.81 -2.47
CA MET A 59 13.67 1.10 -3.70
C MET A 59 14.25 2.05 -4.75
N ILE A 60 13.64 3.22 -4.93
CA ILE A 60 14.14 4.28 -5.84
C ILE A 60 15.52 4.75 -5.38
N MET A 61 15.70 5.07 -4.10
CA MET A 61 16.98 5.50 -3.54
C MET A 61 18.07 4.43 -3.71
N LYS A 62 17.72 3.14 -3.62
CA LYS A 62 18.65 2.04 -3.88
C LYS A 62 19.06 2.00 -5.36
N ALA A 63 18.11 2.17 -6.28
CA ALA A 63 18.37 2.19 -7.72
C ALA A 63 19.21 3.41 -8.13
N ALA A 64 18.97 4.57 -7.53
CA ALA A 64 19.68 5.82 -7.78
C ALA A 64 21.13 5.87 -7.26
N LYS A 65 21.62 4.81 -6.60
CA LYS A 65 23.02 4.73 -6.17
C LYS A 65 24.00 4.67 -7.34
N SER A 66 23.59 4.14 -8.50
CA SER A 66 24.42 4.15 -9.70
C SER A 66 24.43 5.53 -10.35
N LYS A 67 25.55 5.91 -10.98
CA LYS A 67 25.70 7.25 -11.57
C LYS A 67 24.68 7.47 -12.70
N GLU A 68 24.38 6.42 -13.45
CA GLU A 68 23.45 6.39 -14.57
C GLU A 68 21.99 6.62 -14.11
N ASN A 69 21.66 6.23 -12.87
CA ASN A 69 20.29 6.27 -12.35
C ASN A 69 20.03 7.44 -11.39
N LYS A 70 20.98 8.37 -11.21
CA LYS A 70 20.82 9.50 -10.29
C LYS A 70 19.57 10.34 -10.58
N VAL A 71 19.19 10.45 -11.85
CA VAL A 71 18.00 11.19 -12.28
C VAL A 71 16.71 10.69 -11.61
N LEU A 72 16.66 9.42 -11.17
CA LEU A 72 15.49 8.87 -10.46
C LEU A 72 15.15 9.63 -9.17
N ILE A 73 16.12 10.30 -8.54
CA ILE A 73 15.88 11.13 -7.35
C ILE A 73 14.99 12.32 -7.70
N ASP A 74 15.20 12.93 -8.88
CA ASP A 74 14.43 14.08 -9.35
C ASP A 74 12.98 13.68 -9.67
N TRP A 75 12.77 12.46 -10.15
CA TRP A 75 11.44 11.90 -10.44
C TRP A 75 10.71 11.36 -9.19
N MET A 76 11.41 11.15 -8.08
CA MET A 76 10.86 10.53 -6.88
C MET A 76 9.58 11.21 -6.35
N PRO A 77 9.48 12.56 -6.29
CA PRO A 77 8.22 13.22 -5.89
C PRO A 77 7.05 12.86 -6.81
N ALA A 78 7.28 12.82 -8.13
CA ALA A 78 6.25 12.46 -9.11
C ALA A 78 5.82 11.00 -8.99
N ILE A 79 6.78 10.08 -8.85
CA ILE A 79 6.51 8.63 -8.66
C ILE A 79 5.69 8.41 -7.38
N ARG A 80 6.05 9.09 -6.29
CA ARG A 80 5.31 9.01 -5.03
C ARG A 80 3.89 9.52 -5.20
N ASN A 81 3.71 10.69 -5.80
CA ASN A 81 2.38 11.27 -6.03
C ASN A 81 1.53 10.35 -6.90
N ARG A 82 2.12 9.74 -7.94
CA ARG A 82 1.45 8.76 -8.79
C ARG A 82 1.06 7.50 -8.02
N PHE A 83 1.89 7.01 -7.11
CA PHE A 83 1.56 5.88 -6.24
C PHE A 83 0.35 6.18 -5.35
N TRP A 84 0.28 7.38 -4.75
CA TRP A 84 -0.88 7.80 -3.95
C TRP A 84 -2.16 7.90 -4.79
N PHE A 85 -2.07 8.49 -5.98
CA PHE A 85 -3.18 8.57 -6.91
C PHE A 85 -3.66 7.18 -7.34
N SER A 86 -2.74 6.29 -7.73
CA SER A 86 -3.03 4.91 -8.13
C SER A 86 -3.70 4.13 -7.02
N SER A 87 -3.20 4.26 -5.78
CA SER A 87 -3.79 3.62 -4.59
C SER A 87 -5.17 4.17 -4.23
N ARG A 88 -5.51 5.39 -4.67
CA ARG A 88 -6.84 5.97 -4.46
C ARG A 88 -7.86 5.44 -5.47
N ILE A 89 -7.45 5.26 -6.73
CA ILE A 89 -8.38 4.91 -7.81
C ILE A 89 -8.46 3.42 -8.11
N CYS A 90 -7.53 2.60 -7.59
CA CYS A 90 -7.49 1.17 -7.91
C CYS A 90 -8.68 0.36 -7.38
N ASN A 91 -9.49 0.91 -6.46
CA ASN A 91 -10.65 0.24 -5.87
C ASN A 91 -10.34 -1.18 -5.34
N GLY A 92 -9.16 -1.36 -4.73
CA GLY A 92 -8.72 -2.65 -4.19
C GLY A 92 -8.14 -3.63 -5.22
N ASP A 93 -8.13 -3.29 -6.52
CA ASP A 93 -7.54 -4.12 -7.56
C ASP A 93 -6.02 -3.84 -7.73
N GLU A 94 -5.23 -4.87 -7.47
CA GLU A 94 -3.77 -4.84 -7.65
C GLU A 94 -3.37 -4.55 -9.10
N LYS A 95 -4.10 -5.08 -10.09
CA LYS A 95 -3.82 -4.85 -11.51
C LYS A 95 -4.08 -3.40 -11.88
N ALA A 96 -5.21 -2.84 -11.44
CA ALA A 96 -5.53 -1.43 -11.66
C ALA A 96 -4.52 -0.49 -10.98
N LEU A 97 -4.05 -0.84 -9.77
CA LEU A 97 -2.99 -0.09 -9.09
C LEU A 97 -1.70 -0.08 -9.91
N LYS A 98 -1.25 -1.25 -10.37
CA LYS A 98 -0.03 -1.38 -11.18
C LYS A 98 -0.15 -0.66 -12.51
N ALA A 99 -1.25 -0.84 -13.22
CA ALA A 99 -1.50 -0.18 -14.50
C ALA A 99 -1.43 1.34 -14.34
N THR A 100 -2.17 1.91 -13.38
CA THR A 100 -2.18 3.35 -13.15
C THR A 100 -0.81 3.89 -12.73
N LEU A 101 -0.05 3.14 -11.93
CA LEU A 101 1.27 3.57 -11.49
C LEU A 101 2.28 3.57 -12.64
N LEU A 102 2.28 2.50 -13.44
CA LEU A 102 3.23 2.30 -14.53
C LEU A 102 2.90 3.11 -15.77
N ASP A 103 1.66 3.57 -15.93
CA ASP A 103 1.25 4.50 -16.98
C ASP A 103 2.07 5.82 -16.97
N MET A 104 2.65 6.21 -15.84
CA MET A 104 3.62 7.31 -15.79
C MET A 104 4.82 7.11 -16.75
N LEU A 105 5.20 5.86 -17.04
CA LEU A 105 6.28 5.54 -17.97
C LEU A 105 5.94 5.93 -19.41
N LEU A 106 4.65 5.87 -19.79
CA LEU A 106 4.21 6.31 -21.11
C LEU A 106 4.44 7.82 -21.26
N HIS A 107 4.12 8.61 -20.23
CA HIS A 107 4.39 10.05 -20.23
C HIS A 107 5.87 10.40 -20.37
N ILE A 108 6.78 9.57 -19.85
CA ILE A 108 8.23 9.78 -19.99
C ILE A 108 8.67 9.63 -21.45
N VAL A 109 8.05 8.73 -22.21
CA VAL A 109 8.33 8.55 -23.65
C VAL A 109 7.41 9.39 -24.54
N ASN A 110 6.70 10.37 -23.95
CA ASN A 110 5.74 11.24 -24.65
C ASN A 110 4.60 10.48 -25.35
N HIS A 111 4.22 9.32 -24.79
CA HIS A 111 3.02 8.60 -25.16
C HIS A 111 1.98 8.85 -24.07
N HIS A 112 0.84 9.43 -24.45
CA HIS A 112 -0.23 9.77 -23.50
C HIS A 112 -1.44 8.85 -23.64
N GLU A 113 -1.36 7.87 -24.57
CA GLU A 113 -2.40 6.92 -24.97
C GLU A 113 -1.84 5.50 -25.04
#